data_AF-A0A371RWU5-F1
#
_entry.id   AF-A0A371RWU5-F1
#
_cell.length_a   1.000
_cell.length_b   1.000
_cell.length_c   1.000
_cell.angle_alpha   90.00
_cell.angle_beta   90.00
_cell.angle_gamma   90.00
#
_symmetry.space_group_name_H-M   'P 1'
#
loop_
_entity.id
_entity.type
_entity.pdbx_description
1 polymer ?
#
loop_
_entity_poly.entity_id
_entity_poly.type
_entity_poly.pdbx_seq_one_letter_code
_entity_poly.pdbx_strand_id
1 'polypeptide(L)' 'MKINFTFQGEEFDLKGKIIRREDHIKGKLVSYGVEFVDLSVNDIKRLNIALHNYQVEQRNKIS' A
#
# COMPACT_ATOMS: atom_id res chain seq x y z
N MET A 1 -7.10 4.18 -12.07
CA MET A 1 -5.70 4.41 -12.49
C MET A 1 -4.88 3.17 -12.16
N LYS A 2 -3.75 2.95 -12.84
CA LYS A 2 -2.77 1.95 -12.39
C LYS A 2 -1.82 2.58 -11.40
N ILE A 3 -1.45 1.83 -10.37
CA ILE A 3 -0.56 2.27 -9.30
C ILE A 3 0.52 1.22 -9.16
N ASN A 4 1.75 1.65 -9.40
CA ASN A 4 2.93 0.81 -9.31
C ASN A 4 3.68 1.16 -8.04
N PHE A 5 3.95 0.15 -7.23
CA PHE A 5 4.67 0.32 -5.97
C PHE A 5 5.42 -0.94 -5.60
N THR A 6 6.47 -0.75 -4.80
CA THR A 6 7.24 -1.84 -4.21
C THR A 6 6.92 -1.89 -2.72
N PHE A 7 6.62 -3.09 -2.21
CA PHE A 7 6.37 -3.32 -0.80
C PHE A 7 7.03 -4.62 -0.39
N GLN A 8 7.85 -4.59 0.68
CA GLN A 8 8.58 -5.78 1.15
C GLN A 8 9.46 -6.44 0.07
N GLY A 9 10.02 -5.65 -0.84
CA GLY A 9 10.85 -6.14 -1.96
C GLY A 9 10.06 -6.75 -3.12
N GLU A 10 8.73 -6.77 -3.03
CA GLU A 10 7.85 -7.27 -4.09
C GLU A 10 7.19 -6.12 -4.85
N GLU A 11 7.09 -6.25 -6.17
CA GLU A 11 6.44 -5.27 -7.03
C GLU A 11 4.96 -5.58 -7.24
N PHE A 12 4.15 -4.52 -7.20
CA PHE A 12 2.71 -4.55 -7.41
C PHE A 12 2.31 -3.57 -8.51
N ASP A 13 1.46 -4.02 -9.43
CA ASP A 13 0.74 -3.18 -10.40
C ASP A 13 -0.76 -3.38 -10.19
N LEU A 14 -1.35 -2.51 -9.37
CA LEU A 14 -2.76 -2.63 -8.97
C LEU A 14 -3.58 -1.48 -9.54
N LYS A 15 -4.84 -1.77 -9.87
CA LYS A 15 -5.81 -0.71 -10.17
C LYS A 15 -6.24 -0.05 -8.87
N GLY A 16 -6.27 1.27 -8.87
CA GLY A 16 -6.75 2.06 -7.74
C GLY A 16 -7.59 3.25 -8.15
N LYS A 17 -8.30 3.81 -7.17
CA LYS A 17 -9.04 5.06 -7.24
C LYS A 17 -8.57 5.96 -6.12
N ILE A 18 -8.34 7.24 -6.42
CA ILE A 18 -8.08 8.23 -5.37
C ILE A 18 -9.42 8.50 -4.68
N ILE A 19 -9.45 8.27 -3.37
CA ILE A 19 -10.63 8.50 -2.54
C ILE A 19 -10.47 9.72 -1.63
N ARG A 20 -9.24 10.19 -1.43
CA ARG A 20 -8.95 11.33 -0.55
C ARG A 20 -7.72 12.09 -1.03
N ARG A 21 -7.73 13.41 -0.81
CA ARG A 21 -6.56 14.29 -0.95
C ARG A 21 -6.44 15.12 0.33
N GLU A 22 -5.23 15.25 0.84
CA GLU A 22 -4.91 16.08 2.00
C GLU A 22 -3.72 16.99 1.69
N ASP A 23 -3.90 18.30 1.84
CA ASP A 23 -2.85 19.30 1.63
C ASP A 23 -2.19 19.64 2.98
N HIS A 24 -0.92 19.27 3.14
CA HIS A 24 -0.13 19.53 4.34
C HIS A 24 0.60 20.88 4.23
N ILE A 25 -0.08 21.95 4.66
CA ILE A 25 0.40 23.35 4.57
C ILE A 25 1.77 23.55 5.21
N LYS A 26 2.06 22.86 6.33
CA LYS A 26 3.34 22.99 7.05
C LYS A 26 4.54 22.36 6.34
N GLY A 27 4.32 21.49 5.36
CA GLY A 27 5.39 20.76 4.67
C GLY A 27 5.40 20.95 3.15
N LYS A 28 4.44 21.70 2.58
CA LYS A 28 4.19 21.77 1.13
C LYS A 28 4.06 20.37 0.49
N LEU A 29 3.45 19.44 1.21
CA LEU A 29 3.22 18.07 0.74
C LEU A 29 1.73 17.85 0.50
N VAL A 30 1.42 17.01 -0.48
CA VAL A 30 0.05 16.56 -0.76
C VAL A 30 0.03 15.05 -0.60
N SER A 31 -0.87 14.56 0.25
CA SER A 31 -1.10 13.14 0.47
C SER A 31 -2.37 12.71 -0.27
N TYR A 32 -2.35 11.51 -0.85
CA TYR A 32 -3.49 10.91 -1.52
C TYR A 32 -3.86 9.60 -0.86
N GLY A 33 -5.13 9.46 -0.48
CA GLY A 33 -5.72 8.19 -0.08
C GLY A 33 -6.16 7.42 -1.32
N VAL A 34 -5.71 6.18 -1.43
CA VAL A 34 -6.00 5.30 -2.56
C VAL A 34 -6.77 4.08 -2.07
N GLU A 35 -7.85 3.74 -2.76
CA GLU A 35 -8.52 2.45 -2.65
C GLU A 35 -8.14 1.58 -3.85
N PHE A 36 -7.62 0.38 -3.59
CA PHE A 36 -7.37 -0.61 -4.65
C PHE A 36 -8.67 -1.30 -5.04
N VAL A 37 -8.89 -1.45 -6.35
CA VAL A 37 -10.12 -1.99 -6.95
C VAL A 37 -9.78 -3.07 -7.97
N ASP A 38 -10.76 -3.91 -8.30
CA ASP A 38 -10.61 -5.00 -9.29
C ASP A 38 -9.43 -5.95 -8.99
N LEU A 39 -9.17 -6.22 -7.71
CA LEU A 39 -8.09 -7.12 -7.30
C LEU A 39 -8.42 -8.55 -7.66
N SER A 40 -7.47 -9.23 -8.31
CA SER A 40 -7.58 -10.68 -8.49
C SER A 40 -7.37 -11.41 -7.16
N VAL A 41 -7.83 -12.66 -7.07
CA VAL A 41 -7.56 -13.54 -5.90
C VAL A 41 -6.05 -13.65 -5.64
N ASN A 42 -5.24 -13.65 -6.71
CA ASN A 42 -3.79 -13.70 -6.59
C ASN A 42 -3.22 -12.40 -6.01
N ASP A 43 -3.72 -11.24 -6.42
CA ASP A 43 -3.30 -9.94 -5.88
C ASP A 43 -3.61 -9.82 -4.40
N ILE A 44 -4.83 -10.22 -4.00
CA ILE A 44 -5.26 -10.25 -2.59
C ILE A 44 -4.34 -11.16 -1.77
N LYS A 45 -4.05 -12.37 -2.28
CA LYS A 45 -3.18 -13.32 -1.59
C LYS A 45 -1.77 -12.76 -1.40
N ARG A 46 -1.15 -12.23 -2.47
CA ARG A 46 0.20 -11.64 -2.42
C ARG A 46 0.25 -10.47 -1.43
N LEU A 47 -0.71 -9.56 -1.50
CA LEU A 47 -0.78 -8.41 -0.60
C LEU A 47 -0.94 -8.84 0.87
N ASN A 48 -1.82 -9.81 1.15
CA ASN A 48 -2.02 -10.31 2.51
C ASN A 48 -0.76 -10.97 3.08
N ILE A 49 -0.02 -11.73 2.28
CA ILE A 49 1.26 -12.33 2.69
C ILE A 49 2.29 -11.25 2.99
N ALA A 50 2.44 -10.26 2.11
CA ALA A 50 3.39 -9.17 2.31
C ALA A 50 3.06 -8.34 3.56
N LEU A 51 1.77 -8.05 3.80
CA LEU A 51 1.31 -7.36 5.01
C LEU A 51 1.57 -8.18 6.27
N HIS A 52 1.31 -9.48 6.23
CA HIS A 52 1.58 -10.38 7.36
C HIS A 52 3.07 -10.40 7.72
N ASN A 53 3.94 -10.59 6.71
CA ASN A 53 5.39 -10.59 6.91
C ASN A 53 5.88 -9.28 7.51
N TYR A 54 5.42 -8.14 6.98
CA TYR A 54 5.74 -6.83 7.54
C TYR A 54 5.31 -6.73 9.02
N GLN A 55 4.10 -7.15 9.37
CA GLN A 55 3.62 -7.10 10.75
C GLN A 55 4.46 -7.99 11.69
N VAL A 56 4.87 -9.17 11.24
CA VAL A 56 5.75 -10.07 12.00
C VAL A 56 7.12 -9.43 12.22
N GLU A 57 7.73 -8.87 11.17
CA GLU A 57 9.01 -8.17 11.28
C GLU A 57 8.95 -7.00 12.26
N GLN A 58 7.90 -6.17 12.20
CA GLN A 58 7.74 -5.05 13.13
C GLN A 58 7.58 -5.51 14.58
N ARG A 59 6.86 -6.61 14.83
CA ARG A 59 6.76 -7.20 16.18
C ARG A 59 8.11 -7.67 16.69
N ASN A 60 8.90 -8.35 15.86
CA ASN A 60 10.21 -8.88 16.25
C ASN A 60 11.26 -7.79 16.51
N LYS A 61 11.08 -6.57 15.98
CA LYS A 61 11.97 -5.42 16.24
C LYS A 61 11.69 -4.72 17.58
N ILE A 62 10.52 -4.97 18.17
CA ILE A 62 10.08 -4.33 19.42
C ILE A 62 10.39 -5.24 20.63
N SER A 63 10.59 -6.54 20.40
CA SER A 63 11.05 -7.53 21.39
C SER A 63 12.57 -7.58 21.51
#